data_AF-A0A2V7VAI7-F1
#
_entry.id   AF-A0A2V7VAI7-F1
#
_cell.length_a   1.000
_cell.length_b   1.000
_cell.length_c   1.000
_cell.angle_alpha   90.00
_cell.angle_beta   90.00
_cell.angle_gamma   90.00
#
_symmetry.space_group_name_H-M   'P 1'
#
loop_
_entity.id
_entity.type
_entity.pdbx_description
1 polymer ?
#
loop_
_entity_poly.entity_id
_entity_poly.type
_entity_poly.pdbx_seq_one_letter_code
_entity_poly.pdbx_strand_id
1 'polypeptide(L)'
;MNALLSRLAHRYPMLFAIWEAVGMGLQGIRAYKMRAGLTILGVVMGIMTVIGMSSIVAGLNASMASQIQSLGASVVFVRPFAPGEHVSDEEWRKRKGLTPAEVAAIGTRPAVAEIAAMEFVPAEMVKYGNDKARDVRVFGVDQNYES
;
A
#
# COMPACT_ATOMS: atom_id res chain seq x y z
N MET A 1 62.32 2.03 -14.59
CA MET A 1 60.86 1.88 -14.38
C MET A 1 60.03 2.99 -15.06
N ASN A 2 60.57 4.19 -15.32
CA ASN A 2 59.85 5.29 -16.01
C ASN A 2 59.74 5.17 -17.55
N ALA A 3 60.54 4.30 -18.19
CA ALA A 3 60.55 4.16 -19.66
C ALA A 3 59.49 3.19 -20.23
N LEU A 4 58.87 2.35 -19.38
CA LEU A 4 57.81 1.42 -19.79
C LEU A 4 56.42 2.05 -19.70
N LEU A 5 56.22 3.01 -18.80
CA LEU A 5 54.94 3.72 -18.64
C LEU A 5 54.70 4.76 -19.75
N SER A 6 55.75 5.37 -20.31
CA SER A 6 55.63 6.28 -21.47
C SER A 6 55.29 5.55 -22.77
N ARG A 7 55.66 4.27 -22.89
CA ARG A 7 55.32 3.44 -24.07
C ARG A 7 53.88 2.95 -24.08
N LEU A 8 53.23 2.82 -22.92
CA LEU A 8 51.80 2.52 -22.82
C LEU A 8 50.90 3.75 -22.99
N ALA A 9 51.38 4.93 -22.56
CA ALA A 9 50.64 6.19 -22.70
C ALA A 9 50.29 6.55 -24.16
N HIS A 10 51.12 6.12 -25.12
CA HIS A 10 50.86 6.39 -26.54
C HIS A 10 49.72 5.54 -27.15
N ARG A 11 49.34 4.41 -26.50
CA ARG A 11 48.25 3.53 -26.98
C ARG A 11 46.86 4.00 -26.52
N TYR A 12 46.77 4.86 -25.49
CA TYR A 12 45.50 5.39 -24.96
C TYR A 12 45.57 6.90 -24.68
N PRO A 13 45.84 7.75 -25.69
CA PRO A 13 45.95 9.20 -25.52
C PRO A 13 44.67 9.83 -24.92
N MET A 14 43.51 9.27 -25.24
CA MET A 14 42.21 9.72 -24.71
C MET A 14 42.08 9.52 -23.20
N LEU A 15 42.54 8.38 -22.66
CA LEU A 15 42.43 8.11 -21.22
C LEU A 15 43.32 9.04 -20.40
N PHE A 16 44.52 9.34 -20.91
CA PHE A 16 45.44 10.28 -20.28
C PHE A 16 44.91 11.71 -20.34
N ALA A 17 44.39 12.14 -21.50
CA ALA A 17 43.81 13.47 -21.68
C ALA A 17 42.58 13.71 -20.79
N ILE A 18 41.70 12.71 -20.61
CA ILE A 18 40.56 12.81 -19.69
C ILE A 18 41.05 12.96 -18.25
N TRP A 19 42.07 12.22 -17.85
CA TRP A 19 42.64 12.32 -16.50
C TRP A 19 43.24 13.71 -16.24
N GLU A 20 43.99 14.24 -17.20
CA GLU A 20 44.56 15.59 -17.13
C GLU A 20 43.48 16.66 -17.07
N ALA A 21 42.41 16.54 -17.87
CA ALA A 21 41.26 17.43 -17.86
C ALA A 21 40.51 17.41 -16.52
N VAL A 22 40.32 16.23 -15.91
CA VAL A 22 39.74 16.08 -14.57
C VAL A 22 40.64 16.74 -13.52
N GLY A 23 41.96 16.53 -13.61
CA GLY A 23 42.95 17.16 -12.74
C GLY A 23 42.90 18.69 -12.79
N MET A 24 42.84 19.26 -14.00
CA MET A 24 42.68 20.71 -14.21
C MET A 24 41.36 21.24 -13.66
N GLY A 25 40.24 20.53 -13.90
CA GLY A 25 38.93 20.89 -13.36
C GLY A 25 38.90 20.91 -11.84
N LEU A 26 39.52 19.90 -11.19
CA LEU A 26 39.59 19.80 -9.74
C LEU A 26 40.47 20.89 -9.11
N GLN A 27 41.54 21.30 -9.79
CA GLN A 27 42.34 22.47 -9.41
C GLN A 27 41.51 23.75 -9.49
N GLY A 28 40.72 23.93 -10.55
CA GLY A 28 39.80 25.07 -10.70
C GLY A 28 38.75 25.17 -9.59
N ILE A 29 38.16 24.04 -9.19
CA ILE A 29 37.22 23.96 -8.05
C ILE A 29 37.90 24.37 -6.74
N ARG A 30 39.14 23.92 -6.50
CA ARG A 30 39.92 24.28 -5.30
C ARG A 30 40.35 25.76 -5.30
N ALA A 31 40.59 26.36 -6.46
CA ALA A 31 40.93 27.77 -6.59
C ALA A 31 39.73 28.69 -6.27
N TYR A 32 38.51 28.31 -6.67
CA TYR A 32 37.30 29.12 -6.50
C TYR A 32 36.23 28.47 -5.61
N LYS A 33 36.61 28.14 -4.37
CA LYS A 33 35.80 27.38 -3.40
C LYS A 33 34.38 27.94 -3.17
N MET A 34 34.24 29.26 -3.05
CA MET A 34 32.94 29.89 -2.76
C MET A 34 31.95 29.73 -3.93
N ARG A 35 32.44 29.92 -5.16
CA ARG A 35 31.62 29.82 -6.38
C ARG A 35 31.19 28.39 -6.62
N ALA A 36 32.13 27.45 -6.57
CA ALA A 36 31.85 26.03 -6.76
C ALA A 36 30.93 25.47 -5.64
N GLY A 37 31.13 25.90 -4.39
CA GLY A 37 30.29 25.50 -3.27
C GLY A 37 28.84 25.95 -3.43
N LEU A 38 28.62 27.21 -3.83
CA LEU A 38 27.26 27.74 -4.00
C LEU A 38 26.50 27.07 -5.15
N THR A 39 27.19 26.74 -6.25
CA THR A 39 26.58 26.02 -7.38
C THR A 39 26.23 24.58 -7.02
N ILE A 40 27.09 23.89 -6.27
CA ILE A 40 26.83 22.52 -5.82
C ILE A 40 25.67 22.51 -4.83
N LEU A 41 25.64 23.45 -3.88
CA LEU A 41 24.54 23.61 -2.94
C LEU A 41 23.20 23.80 -3.66
N GLY A 42 23.15 24.65 -4.69
CA GLY A 42 21.94 24.86 -5.47
C GLY A 42 21.41 23.57 -6.12
N VAL A 43 22.28 22.81 -6.77
CA VAL A 43 21.92 21.55 -7.42
C VAL A 43 21.49 20.49 -6.39
N VAL A 44 22.22 20.35 -5.29
CA VAL A 44 21.90 19.38 -4.23
C VAL A 44 20.55 19.71 -3.60
N MET A 45 20.30 20.97 -3.24
CA MET A 45 19.01 21.37 -2.67
C MET A 45 17.86 21.15 -3.66
N GLY A 46 18.07 21.42 -4.95
CA GLY A 46 17.06 21.15 -5.99
C GLY A 46 16.71 19.68 -6.14
N ILE A 47 17.71 18.79 -6.16
CA ILE A 47 17.47 17.35 -6.25
C ILE A 47 16.80 16.83 -4.97
N MET A 48 17.24 17.30 -3.81
CA MET A 48 16.67 16.93 -2.50
C MET A 48 15.18 17.26 -2.39
N THR A 49 14.75 18.45 -2.83
CA THR A 49 13.33 18.84 -2.75
C THR A 49 12.45 18.00 -3.66
N VAL A 50 12.90 17.72 -4.89
CA VAL A 50 12.16 16.89 -5.86
C VAL A 50 12.01 15.45 -5.34
N ILE A 51 13.10 14.84 -4.86
CA ILE A 51 13.05 13.47 -4.32
C ILE A 51 12.21 13.42 -3.04
N GLY A 52 12.36 14.41 -2.15
CA GLY A 52 11.58 14.51 -0.93
C GLY A 52 10.09 14.60 -1.20
N MET A 53 9.66 15.50 -2.09
CA MET A 53 8.26 15.64 -2.46
C MET A 53 7.71 14.35 -3.11
N SER A 54 8.47 13.73 -4.02
CA SER A 54 8.07 12.47 -4.65
C SER A 54 7.87 11.35 -3.62
N SER A 55 8.77 11.24 -2.64
CA SER A 55 8.67 10.24 -1.58
C SER A 55 7.47 10.46 -0.68
N ILE A 56 7.17 11.72 -0.33
CA ILE A 56 6.02 12.07 0.51
C ILE A 56 4.72 11.72 -0.22
N VAL A 57 4.60 12.10 -1.49
CA VAL A 57 3.40 11.80 -2.30
C VAL A 57 3.18 10.30 -2.44
N ALA A 58 4.23 9.55 -2.75
CA ALA A 58 4.16 8.10 -2.86
C ALA A 58 3.77 7.43 -1.53
N GLY A 59 4.38 7.87 -0.43
CA GLY A 59 4.08 7.35 0.91
C GLY A 59 2.65 7.66 1.36
N LEU A 60 2.16 8.88 1.09
CA LEU A 60 0.78 9.26 1.39
C LEU A 60 -0.21 8.43 0.58
N ASN A 61 0.02 8.25 -0.72
CA ASN A 61 -0.86 7.44 -1.56
C ASN A 61 -0.94 5.99 -1.05
N ALA A 62 0.20 5.39 -0.71
CA ALA A 62 0.24 4.05 -0.13
C ALA A 62 -0.50 3.97 1.21
N SER A 63 -0.32 4.97 2.09
CA SER A 63 -1.00 5.03 3.39
C SER A 63 -2.51 5.21 3.24
N MET A 64 -2.96 6.11 2.36
CA MET A 64 -4.39 6.31 2.09
C MET A 64 -5.01 5.07 1.47
N ALA A 65 -4.34 4.42 0.51
CA ALA A 65 -4.80 3.16 -0.06
C ALA A 65 -4.97 2.08 1.02
N SER A 66 -3.99 1.93 1.91
CA SER A 66 -4.05 1.01 3.06
C SER A 66 -5.21 1.34 4.00
N GLN A 67 -5.40 2.62 4.33
CA GLN A 67 -6.51 3.05 5.20
C GLN A 67 -7.87 2.81 4.55
N ILE A 68 -8.01 3.06 3.26
CA ILE A 68 -9.25 2.79 2.52
C ILE A 68 -9.50 1.28 2.46
N GLN A 69 -8.46 0.49 2.23
CA GLN A 69 -8.56 -0.96 2.20
C GLN A 69 -8.93 -1.54 3.57
N SER A 70 -8.37 -1.02 4.66
CA SER A 70 -8.71 -1.43 6.03
C SER A 70 -10.12 -0.99 6.48
N LEU A 71 -10.67 0.06 5.88
CA LEU A 71 -12.08 0.44 6.03
C LEU A 71 -13.04 -0.52 5.28
N GLY A 72 -12.53 -1.57 4.64
CA GLY A 72 -13.34 -2.56 3.95
C GLY A 72 -13.76 -2.14 2.54
N ALA A 73 -12.98 -1.29 1.85
CA ALA A 73 -13.27 -0.87 0.48
C ALA A 73 -13.33 -2.02 -0.56
N SER A 74 -12.92 -3.23 -0.17
CA SER A 74 -13.05 -4.45 -0.96
C SER A 74 -14.13 -5.42 -0.42
N VAL A 75 -14.88 -5.04 0.61
CA VAL A 75 -15.91 -5.88 1.25
C VAL A 75 -17.30 -5.33 0.95
N VAL A 76 -18.09 -6.11 0.21
CA VAL A 76 -19.48 -5.77 -0.12
C VAL A 76 -20.43 -6.60 0.74
N PHE A 77 -21.22 -5.94 1.59
CA PHE A 77 -22.25 -6.60 2.38
C PHE A 77 -23.55 -6.74 1.56
N VAL A 78 -23.91 -7.98 1.22
CA VAL A 78 -25.21 -8.29 0.59
C VAL A 78 -26.20 -8.65 1.69
N ARG A 79 -27.24 -7.83 1.85
CA ARG A 79 -28.29 -8.03 2.85
C ARG A 79 -29.67 -7.87 2.19
N PRO A 80 -30.70 -8.61 2.63
CA PRO A 80 -32.07 -8.46 2.11
C PRO A 80 -32.78 -7.15 2.55
N PHE A 81 -32.09 -6.31 3.31
CA PHE A 81 -32.59 -5.04 3.84
C PHE A 81 -31.63 -3.91 3.47
N ALA A 82 -32.18 -2.76 3.12
CA ALA A 82 -31.38 -1.57 2.91
C ALA A 82 -30.89 -0.99 4.26
N PRO A 83 -29.70 -0.35 4.31
CA PRO A 83 -29.24 0.32 5.52
C PRO A 83 -30.27 1.37 5.99
N GLY A 84 -30.82 1.21 7.20
CA GLY A 84 -31.82 2.12 7.77
C GLY A 84 -33.28 1.78 7.48
N GLU A 85 -33.57 0.65 6.83
CA GLU A 85 -34.94 0.17 6.62
C GLU A 85 -35.51 -0.40 7.94
N HIS A 86 -36.51 0.26 8.52
CA HIS A 86 -37.27 -0.28 9.67
C HIS A 86 -38.40 -1.16 9.15
N VAL A 87 -38.08 -2.44 8.92
CA VAL A 87 -39.03 -3.42 8.39
C VAL A 87 -39.86 -4.03 9.52
N SER A 88 -41.16 -4.21 9.29
CA SER A 88 -42.06 -4.85 10.27
C SER A 88 -41.78 -6.35 10.41
N ASP A 89 -42.09 -6.96 11.56
CA ASP A 89 -41.85 -8.39 11.83
C ASP A 89 -42.52 -9.35 10.81
N GLU A 90 -43.60 -8.92 10.15
CA GLU A 90 -44.23 -9.68 9.08
C GLU A 90 -43.46 -9.62 7.76
N GLU A 91 -42.96 -8.45 7.40
CA GLU A 91 -42.16 -8.27 6.19
C GLU A 91 -40.78 -8.94 6.34
N TRP A 92 -40.22 -8.91 7.54
CA TRP A 92 -38.99 -9.65 7.88
C TRP A 92 -39.15 -11.16 7.63
N ARG A 93 -40.30 -11.75 8.02
CA ARG A 93 -40.60 -13.17 7.78
C ARG A 93 -40.90 -13.51 6.32
N LYS A 94 -41.38 -12.55 5.53
CA LYS A 94 -41.70 -12.75 4.10
C LYS A 94 -40.46 -12.70 3.21
N ARG A 95 -39.44 -11.91 3.58
CA ARG A 95 -38.16 -11.85 2.87
C ARG A 95 -37.25 -12.98 3.35
N LYS A 96 -37.25 -14.10 2.62
CA LYS A 96 -36.32 -15.21 2.88
C LYS A 96 -34.88 -14.75 2.63
N GLY A 97 -33.96 -15.16 3.50
CA GLY A 97 -32.53 -14.94 3.34
C GLY A 97 -31.97 -15.64 2.09
N LEU A 98 -30.72 -15.30 1.77
CA LEU A 98 -29.98 -15.94 0.67
C LEU A 98 -29.84 -17.44 0.92
N THR A 99 -30.06 -18.23 -0.14
CA THR A 99 -29.86 -19.69 -0.06
C THR A 99 -28.38 -20.05 -0.23
N PRO A 100 -27.91 -21.17 0.34
CA PRO A 100 -26.51 -21.61 0.17
C PRO A 100 -26.09 -21.78 -1.30
N ALA A 101 -27.04 -22.18 -2.16
CA ALA A 101 -26.80 -22.31 -3.60
C ALA A 101 -26.56 -20.96 -4.30
N GLU A 102 -27.27 -19.91 -3.88
CA GLU A 102 -27.06 -18.55 -4.39
C GLU A 102 -25.71 -17.97 -3.92
N VAL A 103 -25.31 -18.25 -2.68
CA VAL A 103 -23.99 -17.88 -2.15
C VAL A 103 -22.89 -18.54 -2.99
N ALA A 104 -22.98 -19.85 -3.23
CA ALA A 104 -22.01 -20.56 -4.06
C ALA A 104 -21.96 -20.01 -5.51
N ALA A 105 -23.12 -19.68 -6.10
CA ALA A 105 -23.19 -19.09 -7.43
C ALA A 105 -22.51 -17.71 -7.51
N ILE A 106 -22.62 -16.88 -6.46
CA ILE A 106 -21.93 -15.59 -6.41
C ILE A 106 -20.41 -15.78 -6.30
N GLY A 107 -19.95 -16.76 -5.53
CA GLY A 107 -18.52 -17.08 -5.39
C GLY A 107 -17.84 -17.54 -6.68
N THR A 108 -18.58 -18.10 -7.65
CA THR A 108 -18.00 -18.51 -8.94
C THR A 108 -17.69 -17.34 -9.90
N ARG A 109 -18.05 -16.10 -9.54
CA ARG A 109 -17.81 -14.93 -10.39
C ARG A 109 -16.36 -14.46 -10.30
N PRO A 110 -15.72 -14.10 -11.42
CA PRO A 110 -14.29 -13.74 -11.44
C PRO A 110 -13.95 -12.44 -10.69
N ALA A 111 -14.94 -11.63 -10.35
CA ALA A 111 -14.77 -10.40 -9.58
C ALA A 111 -14.83 -10.61 -8.05
N VAL A 112 -15.21 -11.81 -7.60
CA VAL A 112 -15.35 -12.15 -6.18
C VAL A 112 -14.11 -12.94 -5.78
N ALA A 113 -13.23 -12.32 -5.01
CA ALA A 113 -12.04 -13.00 -4.48
C ALA A 113 -12.44 -14.02 -3.40
N GLU A 114 -13.37 -13.64 -2.54
CA GLU A 114 -13.85 -14.47 -1.44
C GLU A 114 -15.27 -14.12 -1.05
N ILE A 115 -16.00 -15.10 -0.53
CA ILE A 115 -17.35 -14.95 -0.03
C ILE A 115 -17.46 -15.63 1.34
N ALA A 116 -18.03 -14.92 2.30
CA ALA A 116 -18.35 -15.46 3.62
C ALA A 116 -19.85 -15.33 3.86
N ALA A 117 -20.53 -16.47 4.05
CA ALA A 117 -21.91 -16.45 4.52
C ALA A 117 -21.92 -16.03 6.00
N MET A 118 -22.77 -15.06 6.34
CA MET A 118 -22.98 -14.62 7.71
C MET A 118 -24.46 -14.77 8.07
N GLU A 119 -24.73 -15.52 9.13
CA GLU A 119 -26.05 -15.69 9.71
C GLU A 119 -26.10 -15.04 11.10
N PHE A 120 -27.11 -14.21 11.32
CA PHE A 120 -27.36 -13.64 12.64
C PHE A 120 -28.14 -14.65 13.47
N VAL A 121 -27.53 -15.16 14.54
CA VAL A 121 -28.19 -16.07 15.47
C VAL A 121 -28.65 -15.24 16.68
N PRO A 122 -29.96 -15.01 16.85
CA PRO A 122 -30.45 -14.33 18.04
C PRO A 122 -30.20 -15.21 19.26
N ALA A 123 -29.16 -14.88 20.03
CA ALA A 123 -28.86 -15.57 21.29
C ALA A 123 -29.48 -14.77 22.43
N GLU A 124 -30.68 -15.18 22.86
CA GLU A 124 -31.43 -14.51 23.92
C GLU A 124 -30.71 -14.59 25.28
N MET A 125 -29.92 -15.65 25.51
CA MET A 125 -29.11 -15.82 26.70
C MET A 125 -27.91 -16.73 26.43
N VAL A 126 -26.70 -16.20 26.62
CA VAL A 126 -25.47 -16.99 26.58
C VAL A 126 -25.02 -17.22 28.02
N LYS A 127 -24.85 -18.48 28.40
CA LYS A 127 -24.45 -18.89 29.74
C LYS A 127 -23.05 -19.49 29.70
N TYR A 128 -22.16 -18.98 30.55
CA TYR A 128 -20.85 -19.58 30.79
C TYR A 128 -20.68 -19.80 32.29
N GLY A 129 -20.61 -21.07 32.73
CA GLY A 129 -20.55 -21.41 34.15
C GLY A 129 -21.77 -20.92 34.93
N ASN A 130 -21.56 -20.05 35.92
CA ASN A 130 -22.64 -19.41 36.69
C ASN A 130 -23.07 -18.05 36.13
N ASP A 131 -22.35 -17.51 35.15
CA ASP A 131 -22.63 -16.19 34.59
C ASP A 131 -23.57 -16.29 33.40
N LYS A 132 -24.58 -15.42 33.40
CA LYS A 132 -25.58 -15.30 32.34
C LYS A 132 -25.42 -13.93 31.71
N ALA A 133 -25.02 -13.91 30.44
CA ALA A 133 -25.03 -12.70 29.63
C ALA A 133 -26.36 -12.67 28.85
N ARG A 134 -27.08 -11.56 29.00
CA ARG A 134 -28.23 -11.20 28.16
C ARG A 134 -27.74 -10.20 27.12
N ASP A 135 -28.38 -10.23 25.95
CA ASP A 135 -28.07 -9.34 24.81
C ASP A 135 -26.71 -9.63 24.13
N VAL A 136 -26.35 -10.91 24.00
CA VAL A 136 -25.15 -11.33 23.26
C VAL A 136 -25.53 -11.53 21.80
N ARG A 137 -24.87 -10.79 20.90
CA ARG A 137 -25.00 -11.01 19.46
C ARG A 137 -24.06 -12.13 19.04
N VAL A 138 -24.61 -13.21 18.50
CA VAL A 138 -23.86 -14.34 17.96
C VAL A 138 -23.98 -14.31 16.44
N PHE A 139 -22.85 -14.40 15.76
CA PHE A 139 -22.78 -14.51 14.31
C PHE A 139 -22.27 -15.90 13.95
N GLY A 140 -23.04 -16.63 13.14
CA GLY A 140 -22.54 -17.79 12.43
C GLY A 140 -21.83 -17.30 11.18
N VAL A 141 -20.55 -17.60 11.05
CA VAL A 141 -19.74 -17.22 9.89
C VAL A 141 -19.15 -18.46 9.25
N ASP A 142 -18.99 -18.42 7.93
CA ASP A 142 -18.26 -19.45 7.19
C ASP A 142 -16.74 -19.36 7.46
N GLN A 143 -15.97 -20.41 7.17
CA GLN A 143 -14.51 -20.47 7.41
C GLN A 143 -13.74 -19.34 6.72
N ASN A 144 -14.30 -18.82 5.62
CA ASN A 144 -13.73 -17.77 4.79
C ASN A 144 -13.94 -16.35 5.36
N TYR A 145 -14.39 -16.21 6.61
CA TYR A 145 -14.60 -14.90 7.23
C TYR A 145 -13.31 -14.23 7.74
N GLU A 146 -12.27 -15.01 8.05
CA GLU A 146 -10.99 -14.48 8.57
C GLU A 146 -9.87 -14.40 7.52
N SER A 147 -10.13 -14.78 6.27
CA SER A 147 -9.11 -14.83 5.21
C SER A 147 -8.85 -13.48 4.54
#